data_AF-A0A9N9J6J9-F1
#
_entry.id   AF-A0A9N9J6J9-F1
#
_cell.length_a   1.000
_cell.length_b   1.000
_cell.length_c   1.000
_cell.angle_alpha   90.00
_cell.angle_beta   90.00
_cell.angle_gamma   90.00
#
_symmetry.space_group_name_H-M   'P 1'
#
loop_
_entity.id
_entity.type
_entity.pdbx_description
1 polymer ?
#
loop_
_entity_poly.entity_id
_entity_poly.type
_entity_poly.pdbx_seq_one_letter_code
_entity_poly.pdbx_strand_id
1 'polypeptide(L)'
;MDHWGNSHREDVAQHQALPPHVKPKNEAITRTQQPIVTGTSVIALKYKDGVMLAADNLASYGSLARFRDIERIHPVGDFTVIGASGDISDYQYTKRILDDLMVEEYYANDGHVL
;
A
#
# COMPACT_ATOMS: atom_id res chain seq x y z
N MET A 1 7.80 40.08 -27.40
CA MET A 1 8.13 39.41 -28.67
C MET A 1 8.42 37.97 -28.34
N ASP A 2 7.47 37.13 -28.71
CA ASP A 2 7.39 35.72 -28.38
C ASP A 2 8.46 34.93 -29.15
N HIS A 3 9.08 33.95 -28.49
CA HIS A 3 9.73 32.87 -29.21
C HIS A 3 9.36 31.51 -28.62
N TRP A 4 8.30 31.00 -29.20
CA TRP A 4 7.86 29.61 -29.26
C TRP A 4 8.93 28.77 -29.98
N GLY A 5 9.23 27.57 -29.49
CA GLY A 5 9.85 26.52 -30.31
C GLY A 5 10.95 25.73 -29.63
N ASN A 6 10.57 24.72 -28.84
CA ASN A 6 11.40 23.52 -28.74
C ASN A 6 10.72 22.45 -29.61
N SER A 7 11.17 22.32 -30.86
CA SER A 7 10.88 21.16 -31.68
C SER A 7 11.79 20.03 -31.23
N HIS A 8 11.21 18.84 -31.02
CA HIS A 8 11.73 17.50 -31.33
C HIS A 8 11.06 16.46 -30.42
N ARG A 9 9.86 16.07 -30.86
CA ARG A 9 9.27 14.71 -30.83
C ARG A 9 10.12 13.84 -31.80
N GLU A 10 10.39 12.53 -31.67
CA GLU A 10 9.87 11.37 -30.92
C GLU A 10 11.05 10.35 -30.73
N ASP A 11 11.05 9.52 -29.68
CA ASP A 11 10.85 8.05 -29.71
C ASP A 11 11.94 7.12 -30.35
N VAL A 12 13.06 6.90 -29.65
CA VAL A 12 13.72 5.58 -29.70
C VAL A 12 14.20 5.21 -28.30
N ALA A 13 13.31 4.63 -27.48
CA ALA A 13 13.71 3.91 -26.29
C ALA A 13 14.45 2.64 -26.75
N GLN A 14 15.76 2.78 -26.96
CA GLN A 14 16.67 1.65 -27.16
C GLN A 14 16.54 0.75 -25.92
N HIS A 15 16.07 -0.49 -26.17
CA HIS A 15 16.06 -1.54 -25.17
C HIS A 15 17.51 -1.76 -24.69
N GLN A 16 17.87 -1.17 -23.56
CA GLN A 16 19.12 -1.49 -22.87
C GLN A 16 18.97 -2.87 -22.25
N ALA A 17 19.48 -3.88 -22.95
CA ALA A 17 19.71 -5.20 -22.39
C ALA A 17 20.61 -5.05 -21.14
N LEU A 18 20.11 -5.50 -20.00
CA LEU A 18 20.85 -5.46 -18.73
C LEU A 18 22.05 -6.42 -18.81
N PRO A 19 23.24 -6.02 -18.32
CA PRO A 19 24.42 -6.88 -18.33
C PRO A 19 24.24 -8.12 -17.42
N PRO A 20 24.88 -9.25 -17.74
CA PRO A 20 24.77 -10.46 -16.95
C PRO A 20 25.52 -10.22 -15.64
N HIS A 21 24.87 -10.48 -14.50
CA HIS A 21 25.36 -10.36 -13.10
C HIS A 21 24.77 -9.20 -12.28
N VAL A 22 23.46 -8.97 -12.41
CA VAL A 22 22.68 -8.35 -11.31
C VAL A 22 22.30 -9.47 -10.35
N LYS A 23 22.93 -9.51 -9.16
CA LYS A 23 22.40 -10.28 -8.03
C LYS A 23 20.96 -9.79 -7.80
N PRO A 24 19.95 -10.65 -7.64
CA PRO A 24 18.59 -10.18 -7.38
C PRO A 24 18.65 -9.34 -6.12
N LYS A 25 18.46 -8.03 -6.29
CA LYS A 25 18.27 -7.14 -5.16
C LYS A 25 16.90 -7.56 -4.64
N ASN A 26 16.84 -8.10 -3.42
CA ASN A 26 15.59 -8.34 -2.71
C ASN A 26 14.98 -6.96 -2.35
N GLU A 27 14.64 -6.18 -3.38
CA GLU A 27 13.82 -5.00 -3.24
C GLU A 27 12.37 -5.46 -3.22
N ALA A 28 11.60 -4.90 -2.30
CA ALA A 28 10.16 -5.05 -2.36
C ALA A 28 9.68 -4.62 -3.75
N ILE A 29 8.96 -5.50 -4.45
CA ILE A 29 8.36 -5.18 -5.74
C ILE A 29 7.37 -4.04 -5.50
N THR A 30 7.75 -2.84 -5.94
CA THR A 30 6.93 -1.64 -5.77
C THR A 30 5.99 -1.54 -6.97
N ARG A 31 4.70 -1.82 -6.77
CA ARG A 31 3.68 -1.68 -7.85
C ARG A 31 3.33 -0.22 -8.09
N THR A 32 3.18 0.56 -7.02
CA THR A 32 2.84 1.98 -7.08
C THR A 32 4.10 2.83 -6.97
N GLN A 33 4.51 3.42 -8.09
CA GLN A 33 5.76 4.21 -8.18
C GLN A 33 5.59 5.65 -7.68
N GLN A 34 4.36 6.16 -7.69
CA GLN A 34 4.03 7.52 -7.25
C GLN A 34 2.72 7.46 -6.45
N PRO A 35 2.79 7.42 -5.11
CA PRO A 35 1.60 7.38 -4.29
C PRO A 35 0.85 8.71 -4.39
N ILE A 36 -0.47 8.64 -4.50
CA ILE A 36 -1.34 9.79 -4.83
C ILE A 36 -2.04 10.26 -3.56
N VAL A 37 -2.73 9.35 -2.88
CA VAL A 37 -3.43 9.64 -1.62
C VAL A 37 -2.76 8.80 -0.55
N THR A 38 -2.16 9.44 0.45
CA THR A 38 -1.37 8.74 1.46
C THR A 38 -1.88 8.93 2.87
N GLY A 39 -1.87 7.83 3.62
CA GLY A 39 -1.89 7.84 5.08
C GLY A 39 -0.48 7.97 5.63
N THR A 40 -0.37 8.53 6.83
CA THR A 40 0.90 8.73 7.52
C THR A 40 1.24 7.53 8.41
N SER A 41 1.89 7.75 9.54
CA SER A 41 2.34 6.74 10.49
C SER A 41 1.19 5.88 11.03
N VAL A 42 1.54 4.62 11.28
CA VAL A 42 0.82 3.70 12.16
C VAL A 42 1.81 3.34 13.26
N ILE A 43 1.39 3.42 14.52
CA ILE A 43 2.21 3.04 15.67
C ILE A 43 1.65 1.78 16.29
N ALA A 44 2.53 0.92 16.79
CA ALA A 44 2.16 -0.31 17.47
C ALA A 44 3.06 -0.55 18.68
N LEU A 45 2.49 -1.11 19.75
CA LEU A 45 3.25 -1.58 20.91
C LEU A 45 2.76 -2.96 21.34
N LYS A 46 3.69 -3.74 21.88
CA LYS A 46 3.43 -5.03 22.51
C LYS A 46 3.41 -4.86 24.03
N TYR A 47 2.46 -5.49 24.69
CA TYR A 47 2.41 -5.62 26.14
C TYR A 47 2.23 -7.10 26.54
N LYS A 48 2.12 -7.37 27.85
CA LYS A 48 2.15 -8.73 28.41
C LYS A 48 1.15 -9.68 27.73
N ASP A 49 -0.07 -9.21 27.51
CA ASP A 49 -1.20 -10.03 27.09
C ASP A 49 -1.77 -9.61 25.73
N GLY A 50 -1.01 -8.85 24.93
CA GLY A 50 -1.49 -8.43 23.61
C GLY A 50 -0.65 -7.36 22.91
N VAL A 51 -1.27 -6.77 21.89
CA VAL A 51 -0.73 -5.66 21.11
C VAL A 51 -1.76 -4.53 21.04
N MET A 52 -1.28 -3.30 20.85
CA MET A 52 -2.11 -2.12 20.60
C MET A 52 -1.58 -1.41 19.37
N LEU A 53 -2.47 -1.06 18.44
CA LEU A 53 -2.18 -0.29 17.24
C LEU A 53 -2.97 1.03 17.28
N ALA A 54 -2.38 2.10 16.76
CA ALA A 54 -3.05 3.37 16.58
C ALA A 54 -2.59 4.08 15.30
N ALA A 55 -3.53 4.77 14.67
CA ALA A 55 -3.32 5.57 13.46
C ALA A 55 -4.30 6.76 13.47
N ASP A 56 -3.98 7.81 12.74
CA ASP A 56 -4.95 8.86 12.43
C ASP A 56 -5.90 8.41 11.29
N ASN A 57 -7.04 9.09 11.17
CA ASN A 57 -8.01 8.86 10.09
C ASN A 57 -7.79 9.78 8.88
N LEU A 58 -6.60 10.38 8.76
CA LEU A 58 -6.30 11.36 7.72
C LEU A 58 -5.66 10.69 6.51
N ALA A 59 -6.21 10.99 5.33
CA ALA A 59 -5.57 10.69 4.05
C ALA A 59 -5.32 11.99 3.26
N SER A 60 -4.07 12.19 2.87
CA SER A 60 -3.57 13.42 2.27
C SER A 60 -3.25 13.25 0.79
N TYR A 61 -3.53 14.28 -0.01
CA TYR A 61 -3.08 14.41 -1.39
C TYR A 61 -1.96 15.45 -1.43
N GLY A 62 -0.71 15.00 -1.31
CA GLY A 62 0.41 15.90 -1.02
C GLY A 62 0.20 16.64 0.30
N SER A 63 0.24 17.98 0.27
CA SER A 63 0.00 18.83 1.45
C SER A 63 -1.48 19.03 1.79
N LEU A 64 -2.40 18.59 0.94
CA LEU A 64 -3.84 18.75 1.16
C LEU A 64 -4.39 17.60 2.01
N ALA A 65 -4.86 17.93 3.21
CA ALA A 65 -5.66 17.03 4.05
C ALA A 65 -7.04 16.77 3.41
N ARG A 66 -7.09 15.81 2.47
CA ARG A 66 -8.23 15.64 1.55
C ARG A 66 -9.38 14.87 2.17
N PHE A 67 -9.09 13.77 2.88
CA PHE A 67 -10.09 12.93 3.53
C PHE A 67 -9.76 12.80 5.01
N ARG A 68 -10.72 13.11 5.88
CA ARG A 68 -10.50 13.20 7.33
C ARG A 68 -11.06 12.03 8.14
N ASP A 69 -11.73 11.11 7.45
CA ASP A 69 -12.41 9.99 8.08
C ASP A 69 -12.18 8.70 7.28
N ILE A 70 -10.90 8.34 7.13
CA ILE A 70 -10.47 7.08 6.51
C ILE A 70 -9.91 6.20 7.61
N GLU A 71 -10.61 5.11 7.94
CA GLU A 71 -10.10 4.10 8.85
C GLU A 71 -8.98 3.31 8.18
N ARG A 72 -7.83 3.23 8.87
CA ARG A 72 -6.61 2.56 8.36
C ARG A 72 -6.15 1.39 9.23
N ILE A 73 -6.95 1.03 10.22
CA ILE A 73 -6.78 -0.15 11.07
C ILE A 73 -7.98 -1.04 10.82
N HIS A 74 -7.74 -2.28 10.40
CA HIS A 74 -8.80 -3.22 10.03
C HIS A 74 -8.57 -4.57 10.73
N PRO A 75 -9.54 -5.09 11.48
CA PRO A 75 -9.45 -6.44 12.04
C PRO A 75 -9.52 -7.48 10.91
N VAL A 76 -8.76 -8.57 11.06
CA VAL A 76 -8.77 -9.71 10.13
C VAL A 76 -8.87 -10.97 10.99
N GLY A 77 -10.02 -11.66 10.91
CA GLY A 77 -10.31 -12.76 11.84
C GLY A 77 -10.45 -12.28 13.29
N ASP A 78 -10.22 -13.19 14.23
CA ASP A 78 -10.48 -12.95 15.65
C ASP A 78 -9.24 -12.45 16.41
N PHE A 79 -8.04 -12.75 15.91
CA PHE A 79 -6.78 -12.53 16.63
C PHE A 79 -5.76 -11.68 15.86
N THR A 80 -6.12 -11.19 14.67
CA THR A 80 -5.22 -10.41 13.82
C THR A 80 -5.81 -9.04 13.48
N VAL A 81 -4.94 -8.03 13.38
CA VAL A 81 -5.29 -6.67 12.95
C VAL A 81 -4.22 -6.16 12.01
N ILE A 82 -4.64 -5.50 10.93
CA ILE A 82 -3.74 -4.82 9.99
C ILE A 82 -3.84 -3.31 10.18
N GLY A 83 -2.69 -2.63 10.09
CA GLY A 83 -2.62 -1.18 10.03
C GLY A 83 -1.80 -0.76 8.82
N ALA A 84 -2.27 0.22 8.04
CA ALA A 84 -1.61 0.63 6.80
C ALA A 84 -1.20 2.11 6.78
N SER A 85 0.03 2.34 6.34
CA SER A 85 0.59 3.65 5.98
C SER A 85 0.89 3.71 4.48
N GLY A 86 1.21 4.90 3.97
CA GLY A 86 1.54 5.05 2.56
C GLY A 86 0.28 5.12 1.70
N ASP A 87 0.30 4.57 0.49
CA ASP A 87 -0.77 4.76 -0.47
C ASP A 87 -2.08 4.06 -0.06
N ILE A 88 -3.17 4.81 -0.07
CA ILE A 88 -4.49 4.31 0.34
C ILE A 88 -5.06 3.32 -0.68
N SER A 89 -4.69 3.42 -1.96
CA SER A 89 -5.20 2.47 -2.97
C SER A 89 -4.59 1.09 -2.80
N ASP A 90 -3.30 1.02 -2.47
CA ASP A 90 -2.64 -0.24 -2.14
C ASP A 90 -3.24 -0.87 -0.87
N TYR A 91 -3.51 -0.06 0.17
CA TYR A 91 -4.21 -0.52 1.37
C TYR A 91 -5.59 -1.12 1.05
N GLN A 92 -6.41 -0.43 0.26
CA GLN A 92 -7.74 -0.92 -0.14
C GLN A 92 -7.65 -2.23 -0.92
N TYR A 93 -6.64 -2.37 -1.78
CA TYR A 93 -6.40 -3.59 -2.52
C TYR A 93 -6.05 -4.76 -1.60
N THR A 94 -5.12 -4.56 -0.66
CA THR A 94 -4.73 -5.58 0.32
C THR A 94 -5.89 -5.95 1.24
N LYS A 95 -6.66 -4.95 1.71
CA LYS A 95 -7.86 -5.18 2.52
C LYS A 95 -8.86 -6.08 1.79
N ARG A 96 -9.13 -5.82 0.51
CA ARG A 96 -10.04 -6.65 -0.29
C ARG A 96 -9.57 -8.11 -0.39
N ILE A 97 -8.28 -8.34 -0.63
CA ILE A 97 -7.73 -9.70 -0.68
C ILE A 97 -7.93 -10.43 0.65
N LEU A 98 -7.69 -9.74 1.77
CA LEU A 98 -7.85 -10.31 3.10
C LEU A 98 -9.32 -10.58 3.43
N ASP A 99 -10.22 -9.67 3.06
CA ASP A 99 -11.66 -9.86 3.22
C ASP A 99 -12.14 -11.07 2.38
N ASP A 100 -11.68 -11.20 1.13
CA ASP A 100 -12.00 -12.35 0.27
C ASP A 100 -11.48 -13.67 0.88
N LEU A 101 -10.24 -13.67 1.42
CA LEU A 101 -9.65 -14.84 2.09
C LEU A 101 -10.44 -15.24 3.35
N MET A 102 -10.87 -14.28 4.16
CA MET A 102 -11.67 -14.55 5.35
C MET A 102 -13.03 -15.19 5.00
N VAL A 103 -13.62 -14.77 3.88
CA VAL A 103 -14.86 -15.35 3.37
C VAL A 103 -14.63 -16.80 2.92
N GLU A 104 -13.55 -17.08 2.19
CA GLU A 104 -13.20 -18.44 1.77
C GLU A 104 -12.98 -19.38 2.97
N GLU A 105 -12.23 -18.92 3.98
CA GLU A 105 -11.94 -19.68 5.20
C GLU A 105 -13.23 -20.02 5.97
N TYR A 106 -14.13 -19.04 6.10
CA TYR A 106 -15.41 -19.24 6.77
C TYR A 106 -16.25 -20.36 6.12
N TYR A 107 -16.19 -20.48 4.79
CA TYR A 107 -16.91 -21.54 4.08
C TYR A 107 -16.19 -22.89 4.10
N ALA A 108 -14.86 -22.91 4.23
CA ALA A 108 -14.10 -24.15 4.35
C ALA A 108 -14.46 -24.91 5.65
N ASN A 109 -14.69 -24.18 6.76
CA ASN A 109 -15.20 -24.68 8.05
C ASN A 109 -14.55 -26.00 8.51
N ASP A 110 -13.23 -26.09 8.40
CA ASP A 110 -12.44 -27.27 8.78
C ASP A 110 -12.02 -27.27 10.26
N GLY A 111 -12.46 -26.25 11.02
CA GLY A 111 -12.16 -26.05 12.43
C GLY A 111 -10.91 -25.21 12.70
N HIS A 112 -10.24 -24.70 11.66
CA HIS A 112 -9.19 -23.71 11.79
C HIS A 112 -9.77 -22.27 11.86
N VAL A 113 -9.15 -21.40 12.66
CA VAL A 113 -9.55 -19.99 12.80
C VAL A 113 -8.29 -19.13 12.71
N LEU A 114 -8.35 -18.07 11.89
CA LEU A 114 -7.31 -17.06 11.71
C LEU A 114 -7.42 -15.89 12.71
#